data_AF-A0A922YWH2-F1
#
_entry.id   AF-A0A922YWH2-F1
#
_cell.length_a   1.000
_cell.length_b   1.000
_cell.length_c   1.000
_cell.angle_alpha   90.00
_cell.angle_beta   90.00
_cell.angle_gamma   90.00
#
_symmetry.space_group_name_H-M   'P 1'
#
loop_
_entity.id
_entity.type
_entity.pdbx_description
1 polymer ?
#
loop_
_entity_poly.entity_id
_entity_poly.type
_entity_poly.pdbx_seq_one_letter_code
_entity_poly.pdbx_strand_id
1 'polypeptide(L)'
;EAIRIGQPQSEPLKAFYETYGFKGLAKALGGDERSSPNPRPPVTKPGVKGSPANDLFSEAETALGDETPATPGASTLDYDTILTWDLFNTWLARVEAAGLVAVDTETTSLDEMRAEIVGISFSVKPGEAAYIPLRHAGPDAPEQLPFDEVLAKLKPWLENPARHKLGQHIKYDRHVFANHGIEVQGYVHDTMLQSYVLEVHKPHGLASLAERHLGRHGISYEDLCGKGAHQIPFAQVDVAKAAEYSCEDSDQTLDVHLALWPQLQADDKLKFIYELEIASSEALYRIERNGVLIDAPTLARQSHELGSRIHALEQQAYEIAGQPFNLSSPKQLGEIFFDKLGLPVIKKTATGARSTDEEVLEKLAEDYPLPAKILEHRGLSKLKGTYTDKLAQLAHPKTGRVHTHYAQAVAVTGRLSSNDPNLQNIPIRTPEGRKVREAFVAPAGSVIASADYSQIELRIMAHISGDAALLKAFHEGVDVHRATAAEVF
;
A
#
# COMPACT_ATOMS: atom_id res chain seq x y z
N GLU A 1 34.18 -17.13 -37.52
CA GLU A 1 34.14 -18.38 -36.73
C GLU A 1 32.84 -18.40 -35.94
N ALA A 2 32.08 -19.49 -36.00
CA ALA A 2 30.80 -19.59 -35.30
C ALA A 2 31.02 -19.97 -33.82
N ILE A 3 30.36 -19.27 -32.90
CA ILE A 3 30.39 -19.57 -31.46
C ILE A 3 29.78 -20.96 -31.26
N ARG A 4 30.59 -21.92 -30.77
CA ARG A 4 30.09 -23.24 -30.37
C ARG A 4 29.54 -23.16 -28.96
N ILE A 5 28.24 -23.42 -28.81
CA ILE A 5 27.60 -23.55 -27.49
C ILE A 5 28.00 -24.92 -26.93
N GLY A 6 28.72 -24.91 -25.80
CA GLY A 6 29.09 -26.11 -25.05
C GLY A 6 27.94 -26.66 -24.19
N GLN A 7 28.12 -27.87 -23.66
CA GLN A 7 27.21 -28.44 -22.67
C GLN A 7 27.20 -27.58 -21.39
N PRO A 8 26.04 -27.33 -20.75
CA PRO A 8 25.95 -26.56 -19.51
C PRO A 8 26.78 -27.22 -18.40
N GLN A 9 27.53 -26.42 -17.65
CA GLN A 9 28.26 -26.88 -16.48
C GLN A 9 27.31 -26.94 -15.27
N SER A 10 26.45 -27.95 -15.25
CA SER A 10 25.33 -28.06 -14.30
C SER A 10 25.74 -28.10 -12.83
N GLU A 11 26.87 -28.74 -12.49
CA GLU A 11 27.36 -28.80 -11.10
C GLU A 11 27.89 -27.45 -10.58
N PRO A 12 28.82 -26.76 -11.27
CA PRO A 12 29.22 -25.40 -10.89
C PRO A 12 28.05 -24.42 -10.83
N LEU A 13 27.09 -24.54 -11.76
CA LEU A 13 25.92 -23.68 -11.82
C LEU A 13 24.95 -23.93 -10.66
N LYS A 14 24.79 -25.19 -10.24
CA LYS A 14 24.01 -25.54 -9.06
C LYS A 14 24.63 -24.98 -7.78
N ALA A 15 25.95 -25.11 -7.61
CA ALA A 15 26.66 -24.54 -6.47
C ALA A 15 26.53 -23.00 -6.41
N PHE A 16 26.59 -22.34 -7.57
CA PHE A 16 26.31 -20.90 -7.69
C PHE A 16 24.87 -20.58 -7.24
N TYR A 17 23.86 -21.32 -7.72
CA TYR A 17 22.47 -21.09 -7.34
C TYR A 17 22.21 -21.30 -5.84
N GLU A 18 22.85 -22.28 -5.22
CA GLU A 18 22.73 -22.52 -3.77
C GLU A 18 23.40 -21.40 -2.96
N THR A 19 24.56 -20.91 -3.40
CA THR A 19 25.31 -19.83 -2.72
C THR A 19 24.52 -18.51 -2.70
N TYR A 20 23.80 -18.20 -3.78
CA TYR A 20 23.08 -16.92 -3.92
C TYR A 20 21.56 -17.04 -3.69
N GLY A 21 21.09 -18.13 -3.10
CA GLY A 21 19.69 -18.26 -2.65
C GLY A 21 18.67 -18.58 -3.76
N PHE A 22 19.11 -18.95 -4.96
CA PHE A 22 18.24 -19.33 -6.09
C PHE A 22 17.74 -20.78 -5.98
N LYS A 23 17.09 -21.12 -4.85
CA LYS A 23 16.69 -22.50 -4.48
C LYS A 23 15.82 -23.20 -5.54
N GLY A 24 14.94 -22.46 -6.22
CA GLY A 24 14.09 -23.01 -7.29
C GLY A 24 14.88 -23.45 -8.53
N LEU A 25 15.91 -22.70 -8.91
CA LEU A 25 16.78 -22.99 -10.06
C LEU A 25 17.77 -24.12 -9.74
N ALA A 26 18.27 -24.19 -8.50
CA ALA A 26 19.09 -25.31 -8.03
C ALA A 26 18.32 -26.65 -8.07
N LYS A 27 17.02 -26.63 -7.71
CA LYS A 27 16.15 -27.81 -7.72
C LYS A 27 15.84 -28.30 -9.15
N ALA A 28 15.70 -27.37 -10.10
CA ALA A 28 15.46 -27.68 -11.50
C ALA A 28 16.65 -28.38 -12.19
N LEU A 29 17.89 -28.15 -11.73
CA LEU A 29 19.09 -28.80 -12.26
C LEU A 29 19.29 -30.25 -11.77
N GLY A 30 18.49 -30.72 -10.80
CA GLY A 30 18.65 -32.04 -10.16
C GLY A 30 17.59 -33.09 -10.50
N GLY A 31 16.73 -32.86 -11.49
CA GLY A 31 15.61 -33.75 -11.84
C GLY A 31 15.95 -34.78 -12.91
N ASP A 32 16.03 -36.04 -12.50
CA ASP A 32 16.20 -37.23 -13.35
C ASP A 32 14.96 -37.49 -14.24
N GLU A 33 15.19 -37.87 -15.50
CA GLU A 33 14.15 -38.32 -16.42
C GLU A 33 13.53 -39.64 -15.92
N ARG A 34 12.30 -39.60 -15.38
CA ARG A 34 11.23 -40.63 -15.45
C ARG A 34 10.22 -40.46 -14.30
N SER A 35 9.06 -39.90 -14.60
CA SER A 35 7.74 -40.43 -14.18
C SER A 35 6.63 -39.43 -14.54
N SER A 36 5.70 -39.90 -15.35
CA SER A 36 4.47 -39.19 -15.73
C SER A 36 3.56 -38.96 -14.51
N PRO A 37 2.85 -37.83 -14.41
CA PRO A 37 1.63 -37.76 -13.61
C PRO A 37 0.39 -37.83 -14.51
N ASN A 38 -0.46 -38.80 -14.23
CA ASN A 38 -1.84 -38.86 -14.72
C ASN A 38 -2.71 -37.81 -13.98
N PRO A 39 -3.77 -37.26 -14.59
CA PRO A 39 -4.43 -36.03 -14.16
C PRO A 39 -5.60 -36.26 -13.20
N ARG A 40 -5.92 -35.24 -12.38
CA ARG A 40 -7.23 -35.09 -11.72
C ARG A 40 -7.83 -33.69 -12.00
N PRO A 41 -9.17 -33.58 -11.99
CA PRO A 41 -9.94 -32.79 -12.95
C PRO A 41 -10.21 -31.34 -12.50
N PRO A 42 -10.68 -30.45 -13.41
CA PRO A 42 -10.87 -29.04 -13.10
C PRO A 42 -12.19 -28.79 -12.36
N VAL A 43 -12.12 -28.06 -11.26
CA VAL A 43 -13.29 -27.43 -10.64
C VAL A 43 -13.49 -26.07 -11.29
N THR A 44 -14.61 -25.94 -12.01
CA THR A 44 -15.11 -24.70 -12.58
C THR A 44 -15.73 -23.81 -11.51
N LYS A 45 -15.42 -22.51 -11.51
CA LYS A 45 -16.33 -21.47 -10.99
C LYS A 45 -16.39 -20.27 -11.94
N PRO A 46 -17.56 -19.61 -12.04
CA PRO A 46 -17.83 -18.58 -13.05
C PRO A 46 -17.33 -17.21 -12.59
N GLY A 47 -16.93 -16.40 -13.57
CA GLY A 47 -16.44 -15.04 -13.35
C GLY A 47 -17.53 -14.05 -12.96
N VAL A 48 -17.16 -13.15 -12.05
CA VAL A 48 -17.76 -11.81 -11.91
C VAL A 48 -16.60 -10.82 -11.82
N LYS A 49 -16.72 -9.75 -12.62
CA LYS A 49 -15.77 -8.65 -12.75
C LYS A 49 -15.88 -7.71 -11.54
N GLY A 50 -14.75 -7.38 -10.95
CA GLY A 50 -14.54 -6.24 -10.06
C GLY A 50 -13.04 -6.04 -9.91
N SER A 51 -12.54 -4.84 -10.19
CA SER A 51 -11.14 -4.46 -10.01
C SER A 51 -10.74 -4.68 -8.54
N PRO A 52 -9.59 -5.30 -8.22
CA PRO A 52 -9.12 -5.33 -6.85
C PRO A 52 -8.66 -3.92 -6.49
N ALA A 53 -9.40 -3.25 -5.62
CA ALA A 53 -8.77 -2.35 -4.68
C ALA A 53 -7.84 -3.23 -3.83
N ASN A 54 -6.56 -2.89 -3.76
CA ASN A 54 -5.69 -3.44 -2.74
C ASN A 54 -6.26 -2.95 -1.42
N ASP A 55 -7.07 -3.79 -0.80
CA ASP A 55 -7.54 -3.61 0.54
C ASP A 55 -6.31 -3.74 1.43
N LEU A 56 -5.93 -2.67 2.12
CA LEU A 56 -4.76 -2.66 3.02
C LEU A 56 -4.89 -3.69 4.17
N PHE A 57 -6.06 -4.32 4.30
CA PHE A 57 -6.41 -5.31 5.32
C PHE A 57 -6.86 -6.67 4.76
N SER A 58 -6.83 -6.90 3.44
CA SER A 58 -7.11 -8.25 2.91
C SER A 58 -5.81 -9.06 2.85
N GLU A 59 -5.54 -9.85 3.89
CA GLU A 59 -4.43 -10.79 3.91
C GLU A 59 -4.73 -11.99 3.00
N ALA A 60 -3.88 -12.24 2.01
CA ALA A 60 -3.82 -13.51 1.30
C ALA A 60 -2.87 -14.45 2.05
N GLU A 61 -3.45 -15.41 2.77
CA GLU A 61 -2.71 -16.46 3.50
C GLU A 61 -1.69 -17.17 2.59
N THR A 62 -0.40 -17.04 2.92
CA THR A 62 0.62 -17.96 2.44
C THR A 62 1.48 -18.41 3.62
N ALA A 63 1.15 -19.59 4.14
CA ALA A 63 1.92 -20.25 5.19
C ALA A 63 3.27 -20.74 4.65
N LEU A 64 4.37 -20.17 5.14
CA LEU A 64 5.71 -20.73 5.07
C LEU A 64 6.36 -20.58 6.43
N GLY A 65 6.51 -21.70 7.14
CA GLY A 65 7.11 -21.76 8.47
C GLY A 65 8.61 -21.55 8.42
N ASP A 66 9.10 -20.65 9.26
CA ASP A 66 10.48 -20.59 9.73
C ASP A 66 10.42 -20.54 11.26
N GLU A 67 11.13 -21.46 11.92
CA GLU A 67 11.17 -21.59 13.37
C GLU A 67 12.02 -20.46 13.98
N THR A 68 11.37 -19.53 14.68
CA THR A 68 12.01 -18.64 15.65
C THR A 68 11.56 -19.02 17.06
N PRO A 69 12.42 -18.90 18.08
CA PRO A 69 12.08 -19.34 19.43
C PRO A 69 10.99 -18.45 20.03
N ALA A 70 9.83 -19.04 20.32
CA ALA A 70 8.69 -18.38 20.93
C ALA A 70 9.04 -17.87 22.34
N THR A 71 8.78 -16.58 22.57
CA THR A 71 8.79 -15.97 23.91
C THR A 71 7.49 -16.36 24.63
N PRO A 72 7.49 -16.71 25.93
CA PRO A 72 6.28 -17.18 26.59
C PRO A 72 5.22 -16.07 26.64
N GLY A 73 4.11 -16.29 25.92
CA GLY A 73 2.93 -15.40 25.94
C GLY A 73 2.31 -15.28 27.33
N ALA A 74 1.67 -14.14 27.60
CA ALA A 74 0.98 -13.87 28.86
C ALA A 74 -0.07 -14.95 29.15
N SER A 75 0.00 -15.60 30.31
CA SER A 75 -0.87 -16.75 30.64
C SER A 75 -2.25 -16.36 31.20
N THR A 76 -2.53 -15.07 31.39
CA THR A 76 -3.82 -14.53 31.85
C THR A 76 -4.04 -13.15 31.23
N LEU A 77 -5.10 -13.01 30.42
CA LEU A 77 -5.52 -11.74 29.82
C LEU A 77 -6.52 -11.04 30.75
N ASP A 78 -6.31 -9.74 30.97
CA ASP A 78 -7.15 -8.86 31.80
C ASP A 78 -7.58 -7.66 30.95
N TYR A 79 -8.76 -7.77 30.34
CA TYR A 79 -9.32 -6.79 29.42
C TYR A 79 -10.54 -6.12 30.03
N ASP A 80 -10.48 -4.81 30.16
CA ASP A 80 -11.55 -3.99 30.75
C ASP A 80 -12.37 -3.26 29.69
N THR A 81 -13.70 -3.28 29.85
CA THR A 81 -14.61 -2.41 29.08
C THR A 81 -14.99 -1.19 29.92
N ILE A 82 -14.51 -0.02 29.54
CA ILE A 82 -14.67 1.21 30.31
C ILE A 82 -16.02 1.88 30.02
N LEU A 83 -17.00 1.59 30.87
CA LEU A 83 -18.35 2.18 30.83
C LEU A 83 -18.61 3.22 31.93
N THR A 84 -17.68 3.40 32.88
CA THR A 84 -17.87 4.27 34.05
C THR A 84 -16.70 5.21 34.27
N TRP A 85 -16.97 6.38 34.86
CA TRP A 85 -15.93 7.36 35.17
C TRP A 85 -14.91 6.85 36.18
N ASP A 86 -15.30 5.99 37.12
CA ASP A 86 -14.37 5.42 38.12
C ASP A 86 -13.34 4.52 37.45
N LEU A 87 -13.77 3.65 36.53
CA LEU A 87 -12.87 2.79 35.78
C LEU A 87 -12.04 3.60 34.77
N PHE A 88 -12.62 4.61 34.12
CA PHE A 88 -11.90 5.55 33.26
C PHE A 88 -10.77 6.25 34.02
N ASN A 89 -11.06 6.81 35.20
CA ASN A 89 -10.05 7.52 35.99
C ASN A 89 -8.95 6.57 36.49
N THR A 90 -9.30 5.32 36.80
CA THR A 90 -8.34 4.27 37.16
C THR A 90 -7.37 4.00 36.00
N TRP A 91 -7.90 3.81 34.79
CA TRP A 91 -7.08 3.58 33.59
C TRP A 91 -6.29 4.81 33.15
N LEU A 92 -6.87 6.00 33.23
CA LEU A 92 -6.16 7.24 32.92
C LEU A 92 -4.93 7.41 33.83
N ALA A 93 -5.05 7.15 35.14
CA ALA A 93 -3.91 7.21 36.05
C ALA A 93 -2.82 6.19 35.69
N ARG A 94 -3.20 4.99 35.23
CA ARG A 94 -2.25 3.97 34.74
C ARG A 94 -1.53 4.45 33.47
N VAL A 95 -2.29 4.97 32.51
CA VAL A 95 -1.78 5.54 31.25
C VAL A 95 -0.86 6.73 31.49
N GLU A 96 -1.15 7.58 32.47
CA GLU A 96 -0.30 8.70 32.86
C GLU A 96 0.97 8.28 33.62
N ALA A 97 0.95 7.14 34.31
CA ALA A 97 2.10 6.61 35.04
C ALA A 97 3.04 5.76 34.17
N ALA A 98 2.51 5.16 33.10
CA ALA A 98 3.26 4.29 32.21
C ALA A 98 4.33 5.04 31.42
N GLY A 99 5.48 4.38 31.20
CA GLY A 99 6.59 4.92 30.41
C GLY A 99 6.38 4.85 28.90
N LEU A 100 5.51 3.95 28.45
CA LEU A 100 5.08 3.76 27.06
C LEU A 100 3.67 3.15 27.09
N VAL A 101 2.79 3.60 26.20
CA VAL A 101 1.40 3.13 26.11
C VAL A 101 1.08 2.80 24.66
N ALA A 102 0.60 1.59 24.39
CA ALA A 102 -0.02 1.28 23.10
C ALA A 102 -1.40 1.91 23.06
N VAL A 103 -1.71 2.62 21.97
CA VAL A 103 -2.98 3.31 21.74
C VAL A 103 -3.49 2.93 20.37
N ASP A 104 -4.78 2.64 20.29
CA ASP A 104 -5.44 2.33 19.02
C ASP A 104 -6.86 2.94 18.96
N THR A 105 -7.35 3.19 17.75
CA THR A 105 -8.68 3.75 17.50
C THR A 105 -9.54 2.85 16.62
N GLU A 106 -10.75 2.60 17.10
CA GLU A 106 -11.79 1.96 16.31
C GLU A 106 -12.67 3.01 15.64
N THR A 107 -13.04 2.77 14.39
CA THR A 107 -13.57 3.86 13.56
C THR A 107 -14.71 3.44 12.61
N THR A 108 -15.33 4.45 12.01
CA THR A 108 -16.45 4.27 11.06
C THR A 108 -16.02 4.00 9.62
N SER A 109 -14.75 4.17 9.26
CA SER A 109 -14.29 4.09 7.87
C SER A 109 -12.79 3.88 7.79
N LEU A 110 -12.30 3.16 6.78
CA LEU A 110 -10.88 3.07 6.44
C LEU A 110 -10.31 4.38 5.83
N ASP A 111 -11.17 5.32 5.40
CA ASP A 111 -10.72 6.66 4.97
C ASP A 111 -10.41 7.51 6.21
N GLU A 112 -9.14 7.49 6.62
CA GLU A 112 -8.60 8.17 7.81
C GLU A 112 -8.92 9.68 7.88
N MET A 113 -9.14 10.33 6.73
CA MET A 113 -9.51 11.74 6.66
C MET A 113 -10.98 12.01 6.94
N ARG A 114 -11.83 10.98 6.93
CA ARG A 114 -13.28 11.03 7.15
C ARG A 114 -13.75 10.15 8.31
N ALA A 115 -12.88 9.27 8.79
CA ALA A 115 -13.13 8.38 9.89
C ALA A 115 -13.50 9.14 11.17
N GLU A 116 -14.52 8.62 11.85
CA GLU A 116 -14.95 9.07 13.16
C GLU A 116 -14.65 7.98 14.19
N ILE A 117 -14.25 8.38 15.41
CA ILE A 117 -13.93 7.47 16.50
C ILE A 117 -15.23 6.81 16.99
N VAL A 118 -15.21 5.48 17.04
CA VAL A 118 -16.23 4.62 17.65
C VAL A 118 -15.79 4.20 19.07
N GLY A 119 -14.50 3.96 19.26
CA GLY A 119 -13.90 3.73 20.56
C GLY A 119 -12.38 3.83 20.52
N ILE A 120 -11.76 3.74 21.69
CA ILE A 120 -10.31 3.89 21.87
C ILE A 120 -9.84 2.79 22.81
N SER A 121 -8.75 2.10 22.47
CA SER A 121 -8.12 1.13 23.36
C SER A 121 -6.72 1.54 23.79
N PHE A 122 -6.29 0.99 24.93
CA PHE A 122 -4.97 1.19 25.47
C PHE A 122 -4.40 -0.11 26.06
N SER A 123 -3.08 -0.29 25.95
CA SER A 123 -2.33 -1.24 26.77
C SER A 123 -1.11 -0.56 27.38
N VAL A 124 -0.89 -0.84 28.67
CA VAL A 124 0.27 -0.34 29.43
C VAL A 124 1.22 -1.47 29.83
N LYS A 125 0.80 -2.73 29.65
CA LYS A 125 1.54 -3.92 30.02
C LYS A 125 0.98 -5.12 29.24
N PRO A 126 1.83 -6.02 28.72
CA PRO A 126 1.37 -7.24 28.06
C PRO A 126 0.40 -8.06 28.92
N GLY A 127 -0.72 -8.45 28.32
CA GLY A 127 -1.85 -9.13 28.95
C GLY A 127 -2.85 -8.22 29.65
N GLU A 128 -2.64 -6.91 29.71
CA GLU A 128 -3.53 -5.94 30.37
C GLU A 128 -3.90 -4.80 29.42
N ALA A 129 -5.17 -4.68 29.08
CA ALA A 129 -5.66 -3.64 28.17
C ALA A 129 -7.08 -3.18 28.54
N ALA A 130 -7.49 -2.04 28.00
CA ALA A 130 -8.85 -1.56 28.15
C ALA A 130 -9.36 -0.90 26.89
N TYR A 131 -10.67 -1.03 26.68
CA TYR A 131 -11.41 -0.42 25.60
C TYR A 131 -12.46 0.55 26.14
N ILE A 132 -12.50 1.76 25.58
CA ILE A 132 -13.51 2.77 25.85
C ILE A 132 -14.46 2.80 24.64
N PRO A 133 -15.63 2.16 24.70
CA PRO A 133 -16.68 2.34 23.71
C PRO A 133 -17.28 3.74 23.84
N LEU A 134 -17.44 4.46 22.73
CA LEU A 134 -17.94 5.84 22.73
C LEU A 134 -19.12 6.09 21.78
N ARG A 135 -19.21 5.37 20.67
CA ARG A 135 -20.28 5.55 19.67
C ARG A 135 -20.85 4.25 19.10
N HIS A 136 -20.87 3.17 19.88
CA HIS A 136 -21.62 1.98 19.49
C HIS A 136 -23.12 2.30 19.46
N ALA A 137 -23.76 1.91 18.36
CA ALA A 137 -25.17 2.16 18.04
C ALA A 137 -25.93 0.86 17.71
N GLY A 138 -25.37 -0.29 18.10
CA GLY A 138 -26.06 -1.58 18.04
C GLY A 138 -27.30 -1.62 18.94
N PRO A 139 -28.26 -2.52 18.67
CA PRO A 139 -29.54 -2.58 19.40
C PRO A 139 -29.37 -2.83 20.90
N ASP A 140 -28.33 -3.55 21.29
CA ASP A 140 -28.02 -3.91 22.68
C ASP A 140 -26.84 -3.09 23.26
N ALA A 141 -26.49 -1.96 22.63
CA ALA A 141 -25.38 -1.14 23.08
C ALA A 141 -25.65 -0.60 24.51
N PRO A 142 -24.73 -0.83 25.47
CA PRO A 142 -24.85 -0.28 26.82
C PRO A 142 -24.72 1.25 26.81
N GLU A 143 -25.06 1.87 27.94
CA GLU A 143 -24.73 3.27 28.19
C GLU A 143 -23.21 3.46 28.15
N GLN A 144 -22.76 4.38 27.30
CA GLN A 144 -21.35 4.70 27.06
C GLN A 144 -21.02 6.06 27.68
N LEU A 145 -19.74 6.27 27.99
CA LEU A 145 -19.30 7.56 28.51
C LEU A 145 -19.50 8.68 27.47
N PRO A 146 -19.79 9.94 27.89
CA PRO A 146 -20.00 11.03 26.96
C PRO A 146 -18.75 11.31 26.11
N PHE A 147 -18.89 11.15 24.79
CA PHE A 147 -17.79 11.24 23.81
C PHE A 147 -16.88 12.47 24.00
N ASP A 148 -17.46 13.67 24.03
CA ASP A 148 -16.70 14.92 24.11
C ASP A 148 -15.95 15.06 25.45
N GLU A 149 -16.52 14.58 26.54
CA GLU A 149 -15.90 14.65 27.87
C GLU A 149 -14.73 13.68 28.00
N VAL A 150 -14.85 12.46 27.44
CA VAL A 150 -13.75 11.48 27.40
C VAL A 150 -12.59 12.05 26.59
N LEU A 151 -12.86 12.54 25.38
CA LEU A 151 -11.82 13.15 24.55
C LEU A 151 -11.18 14.36 25.24
N ALA A 152 -11.95 15.23 25.88
CA ALA A 152 -11.41 16.37 26.62
C ALA A 152 -10.48 15.96 27.76
N LYS A 153 -10.74 14.83 28.43
CA LYS A 153 -9.88 14.29 29.50
C LYS A 153 -8.63 13.56 28.98
N LEU A 154 -8.74 12.88 27.84
CA LEU A 154 -7.58 12.22 27.20
C LEU A 154 -6.66 13.23 26.50
N LYS A 155 -7.22 14.34 25.99
CA LYS A 155 -6.49 15.33 25.19
C LYS A 155 -5.18 15.83 25.82
N PRO A 156 -5.11 16.22 27.11
CA PRO A 156 -3.85 16.66 27.72
C PRO A 156 -2.75 15.59 27.69
N TRP A 157 -3.11 14.31 27.78
CA TRP A 157 -2.15 13.21 27.68
C TRP A 157 -1.77 12.94 26.22
N LEU A 158 -2.75 12.89 25.31
CA LEU A 158 -2.55 12.66 23.88
C LEU A 158 -1.64 13.72 23.24
N GLU A 159 -1.85 15.00 23.56
CA GLU A 159 -1.07 16.12 22.99
C GLU A 159 0.28 16.37 23.69
N ASN A 160 0.62 15.58 24.72
CA ASN A 160 1.87 15.76 25.46
C ASN A 160 3.01 14.93 24.83
N PRO A 161 4.06 15.55 24.24
CA PRO A 161 5.17 14.84 23.62
C PRO A 161 6.05 14.07 24.62
N ALA A 162 6.02 14.43 25.91
CA ALA A 162 6.76 13.72 26.97
C ALA A 162 6.03 12.46 27.46
N ARG A 163 4.79 12.23 27.02
CA ARG A 163 4.06 10.98 27.25
C ARG A 163 4.20 10.13 26.00
N HIS A 164 4.93 9.03 26.12
CA HIS A 164 5.28 8.21 24.97
C HIS A 164 4.14 7.26 24.60
N LYS A 165 3.82 7.24 23.31
CA LYS A 165 2.84 6.36 22.69
C LYS A 165 3.50 5.42 21.69
N LEU A 166 2.86 4.29 21.54
CA LEU A 166 3.13 3.24 20.58
C LEU A 166 1.80 2.96 19.85
N GLY A 167 1.88 2.55 18.59
CA GLY A 167 0.74 2.01 17.87
C GLY A 167 1.20 1.11 16.73
N GLN A 168 0.24 0.54 16.03
CA GLN A 168 0.44 -0.10 14.74
C GLN A 168 -0.07 0.86 13.67
N HIS A 169 0.77 1.29 12.74
CA HIS A 169 0.36 2.23 11.69
C HIS A 169 -0.18 3.57 12.24
N ILE A 170 0.61 4.20 13.11
CA ILE A 170 0.24 5.38 13.95
C ILE A 170 -0.32 6.58 13.16
N LYS A 171 0.00 6.64 11.87
CA LYS A 171 -0.43 7.72 10.98
C LYS A 171 -1.95 7.73 10.83
N TYR A 172 -2.57 6.55 10.78
CA TYR A 172 -4.01 6.39 10.72
C TYR A 172 -4.69 7.01 11.95
N ASP A 173 -4.36 6.54 13.15
CA ASP A 173 -4.94 7.03 14.41
C ASP A 173 -4.73 8.54 14.58
N ARG A 174 -3.57 9.04 14.15
CA ARG A 174 -3.28 10.47 14.24
C ARG A 174 -4.19 11.30 13.32
N HIS A 175 -4.51 10.82 12.12
CA HIS A 175 -5.52 11.48 11.26
C HIS A 175 -6.90 11.45 11.89
N VAL A 176 -7.28 10.30 12.46
CA VAL A 176 -8.56 10.09 13.14
C VAL A 176 -8.70 11.06 14.33
N PHE A 177 -7.73 11.13 15.24
CA PHE A 177 -7.74 12.08 16.35
C PHE A 177 -7.78 13.53 15.89
N ALA A 178 -7.07 13.87 14.82
CA ALA A 178 -7.06 15.22 14.26
C ALA A 178 -8.42 15.64 13.67
N ASN A 179 -9.25 14.68 13.24
CA ASN A 179 -10.64 14.96 12.84
C ASN A 179 -11.50 15.45 14.02
N HIS A 180 -11.11 15.12 15.27
CA HIS A 180 -11.74 15.57 16.51
C HIS A 180 -10.95 16.71 17.21
N GLY A 181 -10.03 17.35 16.48
CA GLY A 181 -9.27 18.50 16.99
C GLY A 181 -8.26 18.15 18.09
N ILE A 182 -7.74 16.92 18.07
CA ILE A 182 -6.65 16.45 18.94
C ILE A 182 -5.41 16.21 18.08
N GLU A 183 -4.33 16.92 18.37
CA GLU A 183 -3.04 16.72 17.70
C GLU A 183 -2.16 15.80 18.54
N VAL A 184 -2.26 14.48 18.31
CA VAL A 184 -1.51 13.50 19.10
C VAL A 184 0.00 13.72 18.91
N GLN A 185 0.71 13.79 20.03
CA GLN A 185 2.16 13.96 20.10
C GLN A 185 2.77 12.80 20.87
N GLY A 186 4.08 12.59 20.72
CA GLY A 186 4.81 11.61 21.51
C GLY A 186 4.63 10.16 21.05
N TYR A 187 4.13 9.92 19.83
CA TYR A 187 4.36 8.61 19.19
C TYR A 187 5.85 8.43 18.96
N VAL A 188 6.47 7.56 19.75
CA VAL A 188 7.89 7.25 19.67
C VAL A 188 8.13 5.92 18.95
N HIS A 189 7.08 5.10 18.82
CA HIS A 189 7.16 3.80 18.18
C HIS A 189 5.94 3.48 17.31
N ASP A 190 6.20 2.77 16.22
CA ASP A 190 5.22 2.13 15.33
C ASP A 190 5.68 0.71 15.00
N THR A 191 4.91 -0.33 15.37
CA THR A 191 5.28 -1.74 15.14
C THR A 191 5.33 -2.13 13.67
N MET A 192 4.52 -1.51 12.81
CA MET A 192 4.56 -1.71 11.36
C MET A 192 5.92 -1.29 10.82
N LEU A 193 6.40 -0.10 11.23
CA LEU A 193 7.69 0.43 10.80
C LEU A 193 8.86 -0.33 11.45
N GLN A 194 8.71 -0.82 12.68
CA GLN A 194 9.72 -1.69 13.29
C GLN A 194 9.94 -2.96 12.47
N SER A 195 8.85 -3.65 12.11
CA SER A 195 8.92 -4.84 11.28
C SER A 195 9.43 -4.52 9.88
N TYR A 196 9.01 -3.41 9.27
CA TYR A 196 9.45 -3.02 7.94
C TYR A 196 10.97 -2.88 7.83
N VAL A 197 11.60 -2.25 8.83
CA VAL A 197 13.06 -2.10 8.88
C VAL A 197 13.77 -3.45 9.09
N LEU A 198 13.20 -4.34 9.90
CA LEU A 198 13.80 -5.66 10.18
C LEU A 198 13.63 -6.65 9.02
N GLU A 199 12.49 -6.62 8.33
CA GLU A 199 12.04 -7.72 7.48
C GLU A 199 11.09 -7.28 6.35
N VAL A 200 11.48 -6.22 5.63
CA VAL A 200 10.82 -5.56 4.48
C VAL A 200 10.09 -6.44 3.43
N HIS A 201 10.40 -7.74 3.37
CA HIS A 201 9.89 -8.68 2.36
C HIS A 201 8.67 -9.49 2.86
N LYS A 202 8.23 -9.27 4.10
CA LYS A 202 7.13 -9.97 4.74
C LYS A 202 5.92 -9.04 4.94
N PRO A 203 4.72 -9.56 5.23
CA PRO A 203 3.60 -8.72 5.65
C PRO A 203 3.90 -8.00 6.97
N HIS A 204 3.32 -6.81 7.15
CA HIS A 204 3.56 -5.95 8.30
C HIS A 204 2.28 -5.58 9.09
N GLY A 205 1.17 -6.28 8.83
CA GLY A 205 -0.07 -6.15 9.61
C GLY A 205 0.07 -6.77 11.00
N LEU A 206 -0.69 -6.27 11.98
CA LEU A 206 -0.54 -6.68 13.38
C LEU A 206 -0.78 -8.18 13.58
N ALA A 207 -1.82 -8.75 12.96
CA ALA A 207 -2.11 -10.18 13.04
C ALA A 207 -0.90 -11.02 12.58
N SER A 208 -0.33 -10.69 11.42
CA SER A 208 0.89 -11.34 10.92
C SER A 208 2.11 -11.14 11.83
N LEU A 209 2.20 -10.01 12.53
CA LEU A 209 3.28 -9.76 13.50
C LEU A 209 3.09 -10.58 14.78
N ALA A 210 1.89 -10.59 15.34
CA ALA A 210 1.55 -11.33 16.54
C ALA A 210 1.72 -12.84 16.34
N GLU A 211 1.28 -13.39 15.21
CA GLU A 211 1.48 -14.81 14.90
C GLU A 211 2.97 -15.14 14.78
N ARG A 212 3.69 -14.40 13.94
CA ARG A 212 5.09 -14.71 13.61
C ARG A 212 6.04 -14.53 14.79
N HIS A 213 5.87 -13.48 15.60
CA HIS A 213 6.84 -13.12 16.64
C HIS A 213 6.42 -13.61 18.04
N LEU A 214 5.12 -13.81 18.27
CA LEU A 214 4.57 -14.16 19.58
C LEU A 214 3.81 -15.49 19.59
N GLY A 215 3.48 -16.06 18.42
CA GLY A 215 2.59 -17.22 18.31
C GLY A 215 1.17 -16.94 18.79
N ARG A 216 0.75 -15.67 18.79
CA ARG A 216 -0.57 -15.22 19.24
C ARG A 216 -1.49 -15.04 18.03
N HIS A 217 -2.74 -15.45 18.18
CA HIS A 217 -3.80 -15.20 17.20
C HIS A 217 -4.94 -14.48 17.88
N GLY A 218 -5.66 -13.69 17.10
CA GLY A 218 -6.72 -12.82 17.57
C GLY A 218 -7.99 -12.92 16.76
N ILE A 219 -9.00 -12.16 17.19
CA ILE A 219 -10.23 -11.98 16.43
C ILE A 219 -9.91 -11.15 15.19
N SER A 220 -10.35 -11.57 14.00
CA SER A 220 -10.19 -10.73 12.80
C SER A 220 -11.32 -9.71 12.69
N TYR A 221 -11.06 -8.59 12.01
CA TYR A 221 -12.11 -7.60 11.69
C TYR A 221 -13.30 -8.25 10.94
N GLU A 222 -13.02 -9.23 10.08
CA GLU A 222 -14.07 -9.96 9.35
C GLU A 222 -14.90 -10.89 10.26
N ASP A 223 -14.34 -11.40 11.35
CA ASP A 223 -15.10 -12.19 12.34
C ASP A 223 -16.12 -11.32 13.10
N LEU A 224 -15.80 -10.04 13.29
CA LEU A 224 -16.67 -9.05 13.94
C LEU A 224 -17.70 -8.46 12.99
N CYS A 225 -17.22 -7.96 11.87
CA CYS A 225 -18.00 -7.12 10.97
C CYS A 225 -18.57 -7.91 9.80
N GLY A 226 -18.11 -9.13 9.53
CA GLY A 226 -18.45 -9.89 8.33
C GLY A 226 -17.71 -9.38 7.08
N LYS A 227 -18.15 -9.86 5.91
CA LYS A 227 -17.48 -9.61 4.62
C LYS A 227 -18.43 -9.06 3.55
N GLY A 228 -17.86 -8.30 2.61
CA GLY A 228 -18.54 -7.86 1.40
C GLY A 228 -19.77 -6.99 1.67
N ALA A 229 -20.82 -7.14 0.87
CA ALA A 229 -22.02 -6.29 0.94
C ALA A 229 -22.82 -6.42 2.25
N HIS A 230 -22.56 -7.46 3.05
CA HIS A 230 -23.19 -7.68 4.35
C HIS A 230 -22.30 -7.28 5.52
N GLN A 231 -21.13 -6.69 5.25
CA GLN A 231 -20.26 -6.19 6.30
C GLN A 231 -20.96 -5.07 7.06
N ILE A 232 -21.01 -5.18 8.39
CA ILE A 232 -21.57 -4.16 9.27
C ILE A 232 -20.48 -3.15 9.66
N PRO A 233 -20.83 -1.88 9.93
CA PRO A 233 -19.89 -0.93 10.52
C PRO A 233 -19.48 -1.35 11.94
N PHE A 234 -18.27 -1.02 12.38
CA PHE A 234 -17.78 -1.32 13.73
C PHE A 234 -18.70 -0.79 14.84
N ALA A 235 -19.34 0.36 14.62
CA ALA A 235 -20.34 0.93 15.54
C ALA A 235 -21.56 0.02 15.78
N GLN A 236 -21.83 -0.96 14.93
CA GLN A 236 -22.92 -1.92 15.10
C GLN A 236 -22.47 -3.25 15.74
N VAL A 237 -21.17 -3.42 15.97
CA VAL A 237 -20.61 -4.59 16.66
C VAL A 237 -21.01 -4.54 18.14
N ASP A 238 -21.29 -5.72 18.70
CA ASP A 238 -21.52 -5.91 20.13
C ASP A 238 -20.33 -5.39 20.94
N VAL A 239 -20.59 -4.63 22.00
CA VAL A 239 -19.53 -3.93 22.75
C VAL A 239 -18.58 -4.90 23.44
N ALA A 240 -19.03 -6.08 23.88
CA ALA A 240 -18.13 -7.05 24.52
C ALA A 240 -17.13 -7.63 23.51
N LYS A 241 -17.60 -7.96 22.30
CA LYS A 241 -16.72 -8.42 21.22
C LYS A 241 -15.78 -7.32 20.70
N ALA A 242 -16.29 -6.10 20.56
CA ALA A 242 -15.47 -4.95 20.20
C ALA A 242 -14.37 -4.72 21.25
N ALA A 243 -14.71 -4.80 22.54
CA ALA A 243 -13.73 -4.66 23.60
C ALA A 243 -12.64 -5.74 23.55
N GLU A 244 -13.01 -7.00 23.32
CA GLU A 244 -12.04 -8.11 23.19
C GLU A 244 -11.05 -7.85 22.05
N TYR A 245 -11.55 -7.51 20.86
CA TYR A 245 -10.74 -7.18 19.69
C TYR A 245 -9.83 -5.97 19.91
N SER A 246 -10.39 -4.84 20.36
CA SER A 246 -9.62 -3.61 20.49
C SER A 246 -8.59 -3.68 21.63
N CYS A 247 -8.91 -4.41 22.71
CA CYS A 247 -7.95 -4.68 23.77
C CYS A 247 -6.81 -5.57 23.26
N GLU A 248 -7.15 -6.58 22.45
CA GLU A 248 -6.17 -7.45 21.83
C GLU A 248 -5.23 -6.69 20.88
N ASP A 249 -5.74 -5.79 20.04
CA ASP A 249 -4.90 -4.98 19.14
C ASP A 249 -3.90 -4.11 19.92
N SER A 250 -4.36 -3.42 20.96
CA SER A 250 -3.48 -2.63 21.84
C SER A 250 -2.47 -3.49 22.60
N ASP A 251 -2.90 -4.64 23.15
CA ASP A 251 -2.03 -5.56 23.89
C ASP A 251 -0.96 -6.19 22.98
N GLN A 252 -1.37 -6.78 21.87
CA GLN A 252 -0.48 -7.39 20.90
C GLN A 252 0.49 -6.37 20.32
N THR A 253 0.06 -5.14 20.06
CA THR A 253 0.96 -4.06 19.61
C THR A 253 2.08 -3.83 20.62
N LEU A 254 1.77 -3.74 21.91
CA LEU A 254 2.78 -3.57 22.95
C LEU A 254 3.73 -4.78 23.05
N ASP A 255 3.19 -5.99 23.00
CA ASP A 255 3.95 -7.23 23.10
C ASP A 255 4.87 -7.43 21.88
N VAL A 256 4.39 -7.13 20.67
CA VAL A 256 5.18 -7.12 19.42
C VAL A 256 6.30 -6.09 19.53
N HIS A 257 6.02 -4.88 20.03
CA HIS A 257 7.07 -3.88 20.24
C HIS A 257 8.19 -4.39 21.14
N LEU A 258 7.85 -5.08 22.25
CA LEU A 258 8.84 -5.64 23.17
C LEU A 258 9.69 -6.74 22.53
N ALA A 259 9.15 -7.47 21.54
CA ALA A 259 9.90 -8.46 20.76
C ALA A 259 10.80 -7.83 19.68
N LEU A 260 10.33 -6.79 18.97
CA LEU A 260 11.03 -6.20 17.84
C LEU A 260 12.05 -5.13 18.23
N TRP A 261 11.73 -4.30 19.22
CA TRP A 261 12.55 -3.15 19.58
C TRP A 261 13.99 -3.52 20.02
N PRO A 262 14.21 -4.55 20.85
CA PRO A 262 15.58 -4.97 21.21
C PRO A 262 16.42 -5.38 20.01
N GLN A 263 15.80 -5.94 18.96
CA GLN A 263 16.51 -6.36 17.74
C GLN A 263 17.00 -5.14 16.95
N LEU A 264 16.18 -4.09 16.84
CA LEU A 264 16.59 -2.82 16.25
C LEU A 264 17.69 -2.15 17.07
N GLN A 265 17.59 -2.17 18.40
CA GLN A 265 18.60 -1.59 19.29
C GLN A 265 19.95 -2.31 19.25
N ALA A 266 19.99 -3.58 18.81
CA ALA A 266 21.22 -4.35 18.70
C ALA A 266 22.11 -3.92 17.52
N ASP A 267 21.57 -3.18 16.54
CA ASP A 267 22.31 -2.66 15.39
C ASP A 267 22.06 -1.15 15.20
N ASP A 268 23.10 -0.34 15.43
CA ASP A 268 23.03 1.13 15.32
C ASP A 268 22.53 1.61 13.95
N LYS A 269 22.79 0.88 12.86
CA LYS A 269 22.32 1.25 11.51
C LYS A 269 20.83 0.99 11.37
N LEU A 270 20.35 -0.16 11.85
CA LEU A 270 18.92 -0.48 11.81
C LEU A 270 18.13 0.48 12.69
N LYS A 271 18.64 0.75 13.90
CA LYS A 271 18.05 1.77 14.78
C LYS A 271 17.97 3.14 14.12
N PHE A 272 19.06 3.60 13.47
CA PHE A 272 19.07 4.87 12.75
C PHE A 272 18.03 4.92 11.62
N ILE A 273 17.92 3.85 10.82
CA ILE A 273 16.92 3.77 9.75
C ILE A 273 15.51 3.83 10.34
N TYR A 274 15.24 3.10 11.42
CA TYR A 274 13.95 3.14 12.09
C TYR A 274 13.59 4.52 12.65
N GLU A 275 14.54 5.20 13.29
CA GLU A 275 14.34 6.58 13.78
C GLU A 275 14.03 7.53 12.62
N LEU A 276 14.67 7.33 11.45
CA LEU A 276 14.36 8.08 10.23
C LEU A 276 12.95 7.78 9.70
N GLU A 277 12.48 6.52 9.74
CA GLU A 277 11.11 6.16 9.35
C GLU A 277 10.06 6.80 10.25
N ILE A 278 10.29 6.82 11.57
CA ILE A 278 9.41 7.51 12.53
C ILE A 278 9.40 9.03 12.25
N ALA A 279 10.56 9.65 12.04
CA ALA A 279 10.63 11.06 11.69
C ALA A 279 9.97 11.39 10.33
N SER A 280 10.05 10.46 9.38
CA SER A 280 9.41 10.60 8.07
C SER A 280 7.88 10.46 8.15
N SER A 281 7.38 9.60 9.04
CA SER A 281 5.93 9.46 9.31
C SER A 281 5.30 10.77 9.75
N GLU A 282 5.98 11.57 10.58
CA GLU A 282 5.56 12.93 10.95
C GLU A 282 5.40 13.85 9.73
N ALA A 283 6.40 13.85 8.84
CA ALA A 283 6.34 14.67 7.63
C ALA A 283 5.21 14.21 6.70
N LEU A 284 5.01 12.90 6.55
CA LEU A 284 3.95 12.34 5.72
C LEU A 284 2.57 12.65 6.26
N TYR A 285 2.34 12.49 7.57
CA TYR A 285 1.11 12.92 8.21
C TYR A 285 0.74 14.36 7.85
N ARG A 286 1.70 15.29 7.94
CA ARG A 286 1.49 16.70 7.59
C ARG A 286 1.22 16.91 6.11
N ILE A 287 1.93 16.21 5.23
CA ILE A 287 1.70 16.24 3.78
C ILE A 287 0.28 15.79 3.44
N GLU A 288 -0.17 14.71 4.07
CA GLU A 288 -1.50 14.13 3.87
C GLU A 288 -2.60 15.04 4.41
N ARG A 289 -2.48 15.55 5.65
CA ARG A 289 -3.43 16.52 6.23
C ARG A 289 -3.52 17.79 5.40
N ASN A 290 -2.39 18.26 4.85
CA ASN A 290 -2.39 19.39 3.94
C ASN A 290 -3.18 19.06 2.67
N GLY A 291 -2.95 17.90 2.05
CA GLY A 291 -3.53 17.53 0.76
C GLY A 291 -3.12 18.47 -0.38
N VAL A 292 -3.73 18.32 -1.54
CA VAL A 292 -3.49 19.17 -2.73
C VAL A 292 -4.80 19.72 -3.28
N LEU A 293 -4.83 21.01 -3.62
CA LEU A 293 -6.03 21.67 -4.13
C LEU A 293 -6.25 21.29 -5.60
N ILE A 294 -7.49 20.93 -5.92
CA ILE A 294 -7.90 20.51 -7.25
C ILE A 294 -8.94 21.49 -7.84
N ASP A 295 -8.73 21.90 -9.09
CA ASP A 295 -9.73 22.59 -9.90
C ASP A 295 -10.72 21.59 -10.51
N ALA A 296 -11.79 21.31 -9.76
CA ALA A 296 -12.84 20.37 -10.17
C ALA A 296 -13.52 20.76 -11.51
N PRO A 297 -13.87 22.03 -11.77
CA PRO A 297 -14.36 22.46 -13.09
C PRO A 297 -13.42 22.11 -14.24
N THR A 298 -12.11 22.33 -14.07
CA THR A 298 -11.12 21.97 -15.11
C THR A 298 -11.06 20.46 -15.32
N LEU A 299 -11.07 19.64 -14.26
CA LEU A 299 -11.13 18.18 -14.41
C LEU A 299 -12.41 17.71 -15.12
N ALA A 300 -13.57 18.30 -14.80
CA ALA A 300 -14.83 17.93 -15.42
C ALA A 300 -14.82 18.21 -16.94
N ARG A 301 -14.28 19.37 -17.35
CA ARG A 301 -14.08 19.70 -18.77
C ARG A 301 -13.14 18.70 -19.45
N GLN A 302 -12.00 18.40 -18.83
CA GLN A 302 -11.04 17.44 -19.36
C GLN A 302 -11.64 16.02 -19.48
N SER A 303 -12.42 15.59 -18.48
CA SER A 303 -13.13 14.30 -18.53
C SER A 303 -14.08 14.21 -19.72
N HIS A 304 -14.82 15.28 -19.99
CA HIS A 304 -15.73 15.35 -21.14
C HIS A 304 -14.96 15.26 -22.47
N GLU A 305 -13.90 16.05 -22.64
CA GLU A 305 -13.04 16.02 -23.84
C GLU A 305 -12.44 14.63 -24.09
N LEU A 306 -11.91 14.00 -23.04
CA LEU A 306 -11.38 12.64 -23.09
C LEU A 306 -12.47 11.64 -23.46
N GLY A 307 -13.66 11.76 -22.90
CA GLY A 307 -14.81 10.91 -23.21
C GLY A 307 -15.19 10.96 -24.70
N SER A 308 -15.27 12.16 -25.28
CA SER A 308 -15.53 12.33 -26.72
C SER A 308 -14.43 11.70 -27.58
N ARG A 309 -13.16 11.84 -27.18
CA ARG A 309 -12.02 11.27 -27.91
C ARG A 309 -11.99 9.74 -27.83
N ILE A 310 -12.25 9.17 -26.65
CA ILE A 310 -12.37 7.72 -26.43
C ILE A 310 -13.45 7.14 -27.34
N HIS A 311 -14.62 7.77 -27.39
CA HIS A 311 -15.72 7.32 -28.26
C HIS A 311 -15.34 7.39 -29.74
N ALA A 312 -14.67 8.44 -30.19
CA ALA A 312 -14.20 8.55 -31.57
C ALA A 312 -13.17 7.46 -31.94
N LEU A 313 -12.25 7.13 -31.02
CA LEU A 313 -11.28 6.05 -31.21
C LEU A 313 -11.94 4.68 -31.27
N GLU A 314 -12.98 4.48 -30.46
CA GLU A 314 -13.79 3.26 -30.49
C GLU A 314 -14.48 3.08 -31.85
N GLN A 315 -15.10 4.13 -32.40
CA GLN A 315 -15.72 4.06 -33.73
C GLN A 315 -14.68 3.76 -34.83
N GLN A 316 -13.51 4.40 -34.78
CA GLN A 316 -12.41 4.12 -35.71
C GLN A 316 -11.93 2.66 -35.60
N ALA A 317 -11.84 2.13 -34.38
CA ALA A 317 -11.48 0.73 -34.16
C ALA A 317 -12.52 -0.23 -34.73
N TYR A 318 -13.82 0.09 -34.61
CA TYR A 318 -14.91 -0.70 -35.18
C TYR A 318 -14.89 -0.71 -36.70
N GLU A 319 -14.59 0.44 -37.32
CA GLU A 319 -14.44 0.55 -38.78
C GLU A 319 -13.29 -0.32 -39.29
N ILE A 320 -12.10 -0.24 -38.65
CA ILE A 320 -10.94 -1.05 -39.05
C ILE A 320 -11.21 -2.55 -38.81
N ALA A 321 -11.86 -2.90 -37.71
CA ALA A 321 -12.20 -4.28 -37.39
C ALA A 321 -13.41 -4.81 -38.20
N GLY A 322 -14.18 -3.94 -38.84
CA GLY A 322 -15.41 -4.26 -39.57
C GLY A 322 -16.53 -4.83 -38.70
N GLN A 323 -16.49 -4.62 -37.38
CA GLN A 323 -17.56 -4.98 -36.44
C GLN A 323 -17.33 -4.31 -35.06
N PRO A 324 -18.39 -4.05 -34.28
CA PRO A 324 -18.26 -3.67 -32.87
C PRO A 324 -17.64 -4.79 -32.03
N PHE A 325 -16.78 -4.44 -31.09
CA PHE A 325 -16.20 -5.35 -30.10
C PHE A 325 -15.73 -4.57 -28.87
N ASN A 326 -15.45 -5.27 -27.77
CA ASN A 326 -14.97 -4.65 -26.54
C ASN A 326 -13.43 -4.49 -26.57
N LEU A 327 -12.96 -3.24 -26.72
CA LEU A 327 -11.54 -2.87 -26.74
C LEU A 327 -10.80 -3.15 -25.42
N SER A 328 -11.53 -3.36 -24.31
CA SER A 328 -10.94 -3.75 -23.02
C SER A 328 -10.80 -5.26 -22.84
N SER A 329 -11.35 -6.08 -23.73
CA SER A 329 -11.37 -7.54 -23.60
C SER A 329 -10.21 -8.18 -24.40
N PRO A 330 -9.18 -8.74 -23.74
CA PRO A 330 -8.07 -9.41 -24.43
C PRO A 330 -8.52 -10.56 -25.35
N LYS A 331 -9.60 -11.27 -24.97
CA LYS A 331 -10.16 -12.37 -25.76
C LYS A 331 -10.67 -11.89 -27.12
N GLN A 332 -11.63 -10.95 -27.11
CA GLN A 332 -12.18 -10.35 -28.34
C GLN A 332 -11.09 -9.66 -29.18
N LEU A 333 -10.12 -9.00 -28.55
CA LEU A 333 -8.96 -8.45 -29.27
C LEU A 333 -8.15 -9.53 -29.98
N GLY A 334 -7.88 -10.65 -29.31
CA GLY A 334 -7.18 -11.78 -29.91
C GLY A 334 -7.94 -12.37 -31.10
N GLU A 335 -9.27 -12.49 -31.00
CA GLU A 335 -10.12 -12.95 -32.11
C GLU A 335 -10.05 -11.99 -33.31
N ILE A 336 -10.15 -10.68 -33.08
CA ILE A 336 -10.05 -9.68 -34.16
C ILE A 336 -8.65 -9.67 -34.79
N PHE A 337 -7.60 -9.63 -33.99
CA PHE A 337 -6.23 -9.50 -34.49
C PHE A 337 -5.80 -10.74 -35.26
N PHE A 338 -5.95 -11.91 -34.66
CA PHE A 338 -5.28 -13.10 -35.16
C PHE A 338 -6.19 -13.95 -36.05
N ASP A 339 -7.51 -13.97 -35.79
CA ASP A 339 -8.43 -14.80 -36.56
C ASP A 339 -9.05 -14.02 -37.73
N LYS A 340 -9.49 -12.77 -37.50
CA LYS A 340 -10.13 -11.95 -38.55
C LYS A 340 -9.14 -11.19 -39.43
N LEU A 341 -8.19 -10.49 -38.82
CA LEU A 341 -7.21 -9.64 -39.54
C LEU A 341 -5.91 -10.39 -39.89
N GLY A 342 -5.69 -11.57 -39.33
CA GLY A 342 -4.52 -12.41 -39.63
C GLY A 342 -3.19 -11.77 -39.22
N LEU A 343 -3.18 -10.94 -38.17
CA LEU A 343 -1.98 -10.29 -37.65
C LEU A 343 -0.96 -11.32 -37.12
N PRO A 344 0.35 -11.03 -37.17
CA PRO A 344 1.37 -11.94 -36.67
C PRO A 344 1.31 -12.10 -35.14
N VAL A 345 1.51 -13.32 -34.65
CA VAL A 345 1.59 -13.59 -33.21
C VAL A 345 3.01 -13.30 -32.74
N ILE A 346 3.19 -12.21 -32.01
CA ILE A 346 4.50 -11.78 -31.49
C ILE A 346 4.90 -12.56 -30.24
N LYS A 347 3.94 -12.77 -29.33
CA LYS A 347 4.17 -13.38 -28.01
C LYS A 347 2.95 -14.20 -27.59
N LYS A 348 3.18 -15.22 -26.79
CA LYS A 348 2.13 -16.02 -26.12
C LYS A 348 2.24 -15.86 -24.61
N THR A 349 1.11 -15.93 -23.92
CA THR A 349 1.05 -15.95 -22.46
C THR A 349 1.59 -17.27 -21.91
N ALA A 350 1.83 -17.35 -20.60
CA ALA A 350 2.23 -18.60 -19.93
C ALA A 350 1.22 -19.75 -20.15
N THR A 351 -0.05 -19.42 -20.40
CA THR A 351 -1.13 -20.37 -20.73
C THR A 351 -1.20 -20.75 -22.22
N GLY A 352 -0.29 -20.24 -23.05
CA GLY A 352 -0.22 -20.50 -24.49
C GLY A 352 -1.17 -19.66 -25.35
N ALA A 353 -1.98 -18.79 -24.74
CA ALA A 353 -2.86 -17.87 -25.47
C ALA A 353 -2.05 -16.78 -26.20
N ARG A 354 -2.56 -16.28 -27.32
CA ARG A 354 -1.93 -15.20 -28.10
C ARG A 354 -2.02 -13.89 -27.31
N SER A 355 -0.90 -13.24 -27.01
CA SER A 355 -0.88 -12.06 -26.15
C SER A 355 -1.39 -10.79 -26.87
N THR A 356 -2.05 -9.92 -26.12
CA THR A 356 -2.48 -8.56 -26.54
C THR A 356 -2.12 -7.53 -25.46
N ASP A 357 -0.99 -7.78 -24.79
CA ASP A 357 -0.38 -6.87 -23.83
C ASP A 357 0.19 -5.62 -24.51
N GLU A 358 0.64 -4.66 -23.71
CA GLU A 358 1.11 -3.36 -24.18
C GLU A 358 2.33 -3.50 -25.11
N GLU A 359 3.30 -4.34 -24.75
CA GLU A 359 4.50 -4.61 -25.55
C GLU A 359 4.15 -5.20 -26.93
N VAL A 360 3.21 -6.16 -27.01
CA VAL A 360 2.76 -6.72 -28.28
C VAL A 360 2.00 -5.67 -29.10
N LEU A 361 1.16 -4.87 -28.46
CA LEU A 361 0.43 -3.80 -29.15
C LEU A 361 1.37 -2.75 -29.73
N GLU A 362 2.41 -2.34 -29.01
CA GLU A 362 3.40 -1.37 -29.48
C GLU A 362 4.11 -1.87 -30.73
N LYS A 363 4.57 -3.12 -30.70
CA LYS A 363 5.25 -3.71 -31.86
C LYS A 363 4.31 -3.92 -33.05
N LEU A 364 3.07 -4.33 -32.82
CA LEU A 364 2.08 -4.42 -33.91
C LEU A 364 1.69 -3.03 -34.44
N ALA A 365 1.76 -1.98 -33.62
CA ALA A 365 1.41 -0.62 -34.03
C ALA A 365 2.40 -0.01 -35.04
N GLU A 366 3.61 -0.56 -35.16
CA GLU A 366 4.59 -0.15 -36.19
C GLU A 366 4.06 -0.38 -37.61
N ASP A 367 3.33 -1.49 -37.81
CA ASP A 367 2.86 -1.92 -39.13
C ASP A 367 1.34 -1.83 -39.30
N TYR A 368 0.57 -1.85 -38.20
CA TYR A 368 -0.88 -1.98 -38.24
C TYR A 368 -1.61 -0.85 -37.49
N PRO A 369 -2.65 -0.24 -38.09
CA PRO A 369 -3.33 0.92 -37.51
C PRO A 369 -4.22 0.60 -36.30
N LEU A 370 -4.82 -0.59 -36.25
CA LEU A 370 -5.75 -0.96 -35.17
C LEU A 370 -5.06 -1.07 -33.80
N PRO A 371 -3.90 -1.75 -33.65
CA PRO A 371 -3.12 -1.74 -32.41
C PRO A 371 -2.80 -0.34 -31.88
N ALA A 372 -2.37 0.58 -32.76
CA ALA A 372 -2.08 1.97 -32.39
C ALA A 372 -3.31 2.68 -31.80
N LYS A 373 -4.49 2.47 -32.40
CA LYS A 373 -5.76 3.04 -31.91
C LYS A 373 -6.19 2.46 -30.58
N ILE A 374 -5.94 1.17 -30.34
CA ILE A 374 -6.24 0.52 -29.06
C ILE A 374 -5.30 1.02 -27.96
N LEU A 375 -4.03 1.24 -28.25
CA LEU A 375 -3.09 1.86 -27.31
C LEU A 375 -3.56 3.27 -26.92
N GLU A 376 -3.89 4.12 -27.89
CA GLU A 376 -4.43 5.46 -27.63
C GLU A 376 -5.70 5.37 -26.77
N HIS A 377 -6.66 4.51 -27.15
CA HIS A 377 -7.91 4.32 -26.41
C HIS A 377 -7.68 3.85 -24.97
N ARG A 378 -6.80 2.86 -24.75
CA ARG A 378 -6.46 2.36 -23.40
C ARG A 378 -5.78 3.43 -22.56
N GLY A 379 -4.85 4.19 -23.14
CA GLY A 379 -4.18 5.30 -22.48
C GLY A 379 -5.16 6.37 -22.01
N LEU A 380 -6.05 6.83 -22.89
CA LEU A 380 -7.07 7.83 -22.55
C LEU A 380 -8.11 7.31 -21.58
N SER A 381 -8.54 6.05 -21.72
CA SER A 381 -9.51 5.42 -20.81
C SER A 381 -8.96 5.30 -19.39
N LYS A 382 -7.69 4.88 -19.25
CA LYS A 382 -6.99 4.86 -17.96
C LYS A 382 -6.87 6.27 -17.39
N LEU A 383 -6.48 7.24 -18.21
CA LEU A 383 -6.34 8.63 -17.76
C LEU A 383 -7.68 9.20 -17.24
N LYS A 384 -8.78 8.95 -17.97
CA LYS A 384 -10.11 9.38 -17.60
C LYS A 384 -10.61 8.70 -16.32
N GLY A 385 -10.58 7.37 -16.30
CA GLY A 385 -11.13 6.58 -15.20
C GLY A 385 -10.32 6.67 -13.91
N THR A 386 -8.98 6.66 -14.01
CA THR A 386 -8.10 6.68 -12.83
C THR A 386 -7.90 8.09 -12.28
N TYR A 387 -7.90 9.13 -13.12
CA TYR A 387 -7.58 10.49 -12.68
C TYR A 387 -8.75 11.47 -12.83
N THR A 388 -9.22 11.79 -14.03
CA THR A 388 -10.17 12.91 -14.17
C THR A 388 -11.50 12.66 -13.46
N ASP A 389 -12.02 11.44 -13.54
CA ASP A 389 -13.30 11.09 -12.88
C ASP A 389 -13.09 10.86 -11.37
N LYS A 390 -12.04 10.13 -10.99
CA LYS A 390 -11.80 9.72 -9.61
C LYS A 390 -11.31 10.87 -8.72
N LEU A 391 -10.40 11.73 -9.21
CA LEU A 391 -9.84 12.83 -8.41
C LEU A 391 -10.91 13.81 -7.93
N ALA A 392 -11.90 14.13 -8.76
CA ALA A 392 -12.99 15.01 -8.39
C ALA A 392 -13.84 14.42 -7.24
N GLN A 393 -14.03 13.09 -7.23
CA GLN A 393 -14.78 12.38 -6.18
C GLN A 393 -13.99 12.23 -4.87
N LEU A 394 -12.66 12.16 -4.98
CA LEU A 394 -11.75 12.04 -3.84
C LEU A 394 -11.54 13.38 -3.12
N ALA A 395 -11.81 14.51 -3.77
CA ALA A 395 -11.67 15.81 -3.14
C ALA A 395 -12.56 15.92 -1.88
N HIS A 396 -11.94 16.28 -0.76
CA HIS A 396 -12.63 16.41 0.51
C HIS A 396 -13.61 17.59 0.45
N PRO A 397 -14.92 17.40 0.73
CA PRO A 397 -15.95 18.40 0.47
C PRO A 397 -15.74 19.76 1.16
N LYS A 398 -15.14 19.76 2.36
CA LYS A 398 -14.91 21.00 3.13
C LYS A 398 -13.70 21.80 2.63
N THR A 399 -12.70 21.15 2.05
CA THR A 399 -11.41 21.77 1.71
C THR A 399 -11.22 21.92 0.21
N GLY A 400 -11.93 21.13 -0.61
CA GLY A 400 -11.68 21.01 -2.05
C GLY A 400 -10.34 20.36 -2.38
N ARG A 401 -9.69 19.72 -1.40
CA ARG A 401 -8.36 19.14 -1.54
C ARG A 401 -8.43 17.63 -1.59
N VAL A 402 -7.54 17.03 -2.36
CA VAL A 402 -7.33 15.59 -2.39
C VAL A 402 -6.23 15.24 -1.41
N HIS A 403 -6.48 14.25 -0.57
CA HIS A 403 -5.57 13.77 0.47
C HIS A 403 -5.14 12.36 0.07
N THR A 404 -3.99 12.25 -0.59
CA THR A 404 -3.45 10.93 -0.97
C THR A 404 -2.92 10.22 0.26
N HIS A 405 -2.95 8.90 0.28
CA HIS A 405 -2.29 8.09 1.30
C HIS A 405 -0.90 7.65 0.82
N TYR A 406 0.14 8.01 1.56
CA TYR A 406 1.52 7.58 1.34
C TYR A 406 1.85 6.38 2.24
N ALA A 407 1.94 5.19 1.65
CA ALA A 407 2.31 4.00 2.41
C ALA A 407 3.84 3.85 2.47
N GLN A 408 4.39 3.81 3.69
CA GLN A 408 5.81 3.60 3.97
C GLN A 408 6.20 2.12 3.85
N ALA A 409 5.44 1.23 4.50
CA ALA A 409 5.81 -0.17 4.68
C ALA A 409 5.30 -1.12 3.57
N VAL A 410 5.55 -0.80 2.29
CA VAL A 410 5.04 -1.59 1.15
C VAL A 410 6.14 -2.03 0.18
N ALA A 411 6.93 -1.11 -0.35
CA ALA A 411 7.91 -1.45 -1.37
C ALA A 411 9.16 -2.06 -0.74
N VAL A 412 9.65 -3.19 -1.25
CA VAL A 412 10.91 -3.80 -0.77
C VAL A 412 12.12 -2.86 -0.91
N THR A 413 12.04 -1.88 -1.81
CA THR A 413 13.11 -0.91 -2.07
C THR A 413 13.19 0.25 -1.08
N GLY A 414 12.25 0.38 -0.14
CA GLY A 414 12.18 1.55 0.76
C GLY A 414 11.45 2.76 0.18
N ARG A 415 10.94 2.69 -1.06
CA ARG A 415 10.24 3.82 -1.68
C ARG A 415 8.81 3.92 -1.18
N LEU A 416 8.38 5.15 -0.90
CA LEU A 416 6.97 5.45 -0.67
C LEU A 416 6.12 5.02 -1.87
N SER A 417 4.95 4.47 -1.59
CA SER A 417 3.88 4.31 -2.57
C SER A 417 2.75 5.30 -2.25
N SER A 418 1.97 5.69 -3.25
CA SER A 418 0.83 6.61 -3.11
C SER A 418 -0.43 5.94 -3.62
N ASN A 419 -1.51 6.02 -2.84
CA ASN A 419 -2.81 5.45 -3.15
C ASN A 419 -3.94 6.46 -2.89
N ASP A 420 -5.09 6.19 -3.49
CA ASP A 420 -6.35 6.95 -3.39
C ASP A 420 -6.21 8.48 -3.31
N PRO A 421 -5.60 9.11 -4.34
CA PRO A 421 -5.17 8.56 -5.63
C PRO A 421 -3.67 8.23 -5.66
N ASN A 422 -3.24 7.38 -6.60
CA ASN A 422 -1.81 7.21 -6.87
C ASN A 422 -1.28 8.41 -7.68
N LEU A 423 -0.68 9.38 -6.99
CA LEU A 423 -0.14 10.59 -7.60
C LEU A 423 1.18 10.35 -8.34
N GLN A 424 1.89 9.26 -8.03
CA GLN A 424 3.16 8.91 -8.69
C GLN A 424 2.98 8.50 -10.15
N ASN A 425 1.83 7.89 -10.47
CA ASN A 425 1.57 7.31 -11.79
C ASN A 425 0.91 8.28 -12.79
N ILE A 426 0.72 9.56 -12.45
CA ILE A 426 0.16 10.55 -13.39
C ILE A 426 1.19 10.80 -14.50
N PRO A 427 0.89 10.48 -15.78
CA PRO A 427 1.87 10.59 -16.86
C PRO A 427 2.47 12.00 -16.99
N ILE A 428 3.81 12.08 -17.10
CA ILE A 428 4.54 13.36 -17.21
C ILE A 428 4.72 13.77 -18.68
N ARG A 429 5.00 12.79 -19.55
CA ARG A 429 5.53 13.05 -20.89
C ARG A 429 4.44 13.30 -21.94
N THR A 430 3.21 12.81 -21.71
CA THR A 430 2.10 12.94 -22.67
C THR A 430 1.37 14.28 -22.52
N PRO A 431 0.85 14.86 -23.61
CA PRO A 431 0.04 16.09 -23.55
C PRO A 431 -1.15 15.96 -22.60
N GLU A 432 -1.85 14.82 -22.63
CA GLU A 432 -3.04 14.58 -21.81
C GLU A 432 -2.68 14.41 -20.33
N GLY A 433 -1.56 13.76 -20.03
CA GLY A 433 -1.03 13.67 -18.66
C GLY A 433 -0.67 15.04 -18.09
N ARG A 434 -0.08 15.92 -18.92
CA ARG A 434 0.18 17.31 -18.53
C ARG A 434 -1.11 18.07 -18.26
N LYS A 435 -2.14 17.91 -19.08
CA LYS A 435 -3.47 18.51 -18.84
C LYS A 435 -4.04 18.10 -17.49
N VAL A 436 -4.00 16.82 -17.12
CA VAL A 436 -4.48 16.38 -15.80
C VAL A 436 -3.75 17.10 -14.66
N ARG A 437 -2.45 17.38 -14.82
CA ARG A 437 -1.66 18.12 -13.84
C ARG A 437 -2.03 19.60 -13.73
N GLU A 438 -2.55 20.22 -14.79
CA GLU A 438 -3.03 21.61 -14.75
C GLU A 438 -4.19 21.80 -13.77
N ALA A 439 -4.92 20.72 -13.43
CA ALA A 439 -5.96 20.78 -12.42
C ALA A 439 -5.42 20.83 -10.98
N PHE A 440 -4.13 20.56 -10.76
CA PHE A 440 -3.49 20.70 -9.45
C PHE A 440 -3.03 22.14 -9.30
N VAL A 441 -3.76 22.91 -8.50
CA VAL A 441 -3.61 24.38 -8.45
C VAL A 441 -3.14 24.86 -7.09
N ALA A 442 -2.50 26.02 -7.07
CA ALA A 442 -2.21 26.73 -5.82
C ALA A 442 -3.43 27.54 -5.36
N PRO A 443 -3.64 27.73 -4.06
CA PRO A 443 -4.62 28.69 -3.55
C PRO A 443 -4.24 30.12 -3.94
N ALA A 444 -5.22 31.04 -3.88
CA ALA A 444 -4.99 32.45 -4.20
C ALA A 444 -3.83 33.05 -3.39
N GLY A 445 -2.96 33.81 -4.06
CA GLY A 445 -1.75 34.39 -3.46
C GLY A 445 -0.58 33.43 -3.29
N SER A 446 -0.67 32.18 -3.78
CA SER A 446 0.38 31.17 -3.73
C SER A 446 0.76 30.65 -5.12
N VAL A 447 1.87 29.93 -5.20
CA VAL A 447 2.34 29.24 -6.41
C VAL A 447 2.69 27.78 -6.09
N ILE A 448 2.67 26.92 -7.11
CA ILE A 448 3.21 25.55 -7.00
C ILE A 448 4.70 25.60 -7.29
N ALA A 449 5.52 25.05 -6.39
CA ALA A 449 6.94 24.84 -6.58
C ALA A 449 7.23 23.34 -6.74
N SER A 450 8.14 22.99 -7.65
CA SER A 450 8.60 21.61 -7.87
C SER A 450 10.10 21.57 -7.65
N ALA A 451 10.55 20.70 -6.74
CA ALA A 451 11.95 20.40 -6.52
C ALA A 451 12.17 18.91 -6.81
N ASP A 452 13.09 18.61 -7.72
CA ASP A 452 13.36 17.25 -8.20
C ASP A 452 14.85 16.93 -8.11
N TYR A 453 15.17 15.70 -7.72
CA TYR A 453 16.55 15.23 -7.73
C TYR A 453 16.95 14.73 -9.10
N SER A 454 17.62 15.59 -9.86
CA SER A 454 18.12 15.28 -11.21
C SER A 454 18.96 14.00 -11.24
N GLN A 455 18.35 12.92 -11.75
CA GLN A 455 19.00 11.62 -12.00
C GLN A 455 19.64 11.00 -10.75
N ILE A 456 18.96 11.06 -9.61
CA ILE A 456 19.50 10.59 -8.32
C ILE A 456 20.05 9.15 -8.37
N GLU A 457 19.38 8.25 -9.07
CA GLU A 457 19.79 6.83 -9.17
C GLU A 457 21.13 6.67 -9.89
N LEU A 458 21.35 7.40 -10.99
CA LEU A 458 22.62 7.37 -11.72
C LEU A 458 23.76 8.02 -10.90
N ARG A 459 23.44 9.04 -10.11
CA ARG A 459 24.41 9.67 -9.20
C ARG A 459 24.83 8.72 -8.08
N ILE A 460 23.87 8.00 -7.49
CA ILE A 460 24.14 6.96 -6.49
C ILE A 460 24.97 5.83 -7.11
N MET A 461 24.61 5.38 -8.32
CA MET A 461 25.36 4.36 -9.05
C MET A 461 26.82 4.79 -9.26
N ALA A 462 27.06 6.01 -9.73
CA ALA A 462 28.41 6.55 -9.92
C ALA A 462 29.22 6.61 -8.62
N HIS A 463 28.56 6.98 -7.51
CA HIS A 463 29.19 6.99 -6.18
C HIS A 463 29.58 5.58 -5.71
N ILE A 464 28.67 4.61 -5.83
CA ILE A 464 28.89 3.23 -5.38
C ILE A 464 29.92 2.52 -6.25
N SER A 465 29.90 2.73 -7.57
CA SER A 465 30.85 2.09 -8.49
C SER A 465 32.25 2.70 -8.42
N GLY A 466 32.37 3.97 -8.01
CA GLY A 466 33.63 4.72 -8.05
C GLY A 466 34.11 5.01 -9.48
N ASP A 467 33.24 4.90 -10.49
CA ASP A 467 33.62 5.07 -11.89
C ASP A 467 34.06 6.52 -12.18
N ALA A 468 35.32 6.68 -12.57
CA ALA A 468 35.92 7.99 -12.76
C ALA A 468 35.27 8.81 -13.88
N ALA A 469 34.80 8.16 -14.95
CA ALA A 469 34.17 8.84 -16.07
C ALA A 469 32.79 9.37 -15.69
N LEU A 470 31.97 8.56 -15.02
CA LEU A 470 30.65 8.96 -14.52
C LEU A 470 30.75 10.05 -13.44
N LEU A 471 31.68 9.91 -12.48
CA LEU A 471 31.91 10.91 -11.45
C LEU A 471 32.35 12.24 -12.07
N LYS A 472 33.26 12.21 -13.04
CA LYS A 472 33.71 13.40 -13.78
C LYS A 472 32.55 14.04 -14.55
N ALA A 473 31.76 13.24 -15.28
CA ALA A 473 30.61 13.75 -16.04
C ALA A 473 29.62 14.50 -15.14
N PHE A 474 29.32 13.96 -13.94
CA PHE A 474 28.45 14.63 -12.98
C PHE A 474 29.07 15.88 -12.35
N HIS A 475 30.37 15.89 -12.04
CA HIS A 475 31.06 17.08 -11.51
C HIS A 475 31.17 18.21 -12.54
N GLU A 476 31.39 17.87 -13.81
CA GLU A 476 31.52 18.84 -14.90
C GLU A 476 30.16 19.29 -15.47
N GLY A 477 29.05 18.70 -15.00
CA GLY A 477 27.70 19.04 -15.45
C GLY A 477 27.40 18.60 -16.89
N VAL A 478 28.13 17.61 -17.40
CA VAL A 478 27.94 17.05 -18.74
C VAL A 478 26.74 16.10 -18.74
N ASP A 479 26.01 16.03 -19.85
CA ASP A 479 24.94 15.04 -20.04
C ASP A 479 25.54 13.63 -19.99
N VAL A 480 25.21 12.89 -18.93
CA VAL A 480 25.76 11.56 -18.66
C VAL A 480 25.39 10.55 -19.75
N HIS A 481 24.21 10.65 -20.35
CA HIS A 481 23.81 9.74 -21.43
C HIS A 481 24.65 9.96 -22.68
N ARG A 482 24.93 11.24 -23.00
CA ARG A 482 25.83 11.58 -24.12
C ARG A 482 27.28 11.19 -23.82
N ALA A 483 27.72 11.38 -22.57
CA ALA A 483 29.07 11.00 -22.15
C ALA A 483 29.27 9.48 -22.24
N THR A 484 28.34 8.68 -21.70
CA THR A 484 28.38 7.22 -21.82
C THR A 484 28.31 6.79 -23.28
N ALA A 485 27.43 7.38 -24.10
CA ALA A 485 27.33 7.02 -25.51
C ALA A 485 28.64 7.30 -26.27
N ALA A 486 29.34 8.40 -25.98
CA ALA A 486 30.60 8.77 -26.61
C ALA A 486 31.78 7.87 -26.20
N GLU A 487 31.70 7.18 -25.07
CA GLU A 487 32.70 6.18 -24.68
C GLU A 487 32.39 4.77 -25.21
N VAL A 488 31.10 4.46 -25.41
CA VAL A 488 30.64 3.14 -25.85
C VAL A 488 30.65 2.98 -27.38
N PHE A 489 30.30 4.02 -28.12
CA PHE A 489 30.19 4.05 -29.59
C PHE A 489 31.21 5.01 -30.20
#